data_AF-A0A1F7TLM1-F1
#
_entry.id   AF-A0A1F7TLM1-F1
#
_cell.length_a   1.000
_cell.length_b   1.000
_cell.length_c   1.000
_cell.angle_alpha   90.00
_cell.angle_beta   90.00
_cell.angle_gamma   90.00
#
_symmetry.space_group_name_H-M   'P 1'
#
loop_
_entity.id
_entity.type
_entity.pdbx_description
1 polymer ?
#
loop_
_entity_poly.entity_id
_entity_poly.type
_entity_poly.pdbx_seq_one_letter_code
_entity_poly.pdbx_strand_id
1 'polypeptide(L)' 'MTLGAFAGLIHLAWSVLVALGLAQGLATFIYSIHFLSGMAPKADAFSPGNAALLVVVSSAVGYAAGWVIATIWNKTADAK' A
#
# COMPACT_ATOMS: atom_id res chain seq x y z
N MET A 1 -4.94 -9.08 11.10
CA MET A 1 -5.31 -9.61 9.76
C MET A 1 -5.96 -8.55 8.87
N THR A 2 -6.96 -7.81 9.35
CA THR A 2 -7.67 -6.78 8.55
C THR A 2 -6.75 -5.76 7.88
N LEU A 3 -5.85 -5.12 8.64
CA LEU A 3 -4.95 -4.09 8.08
C LEU A 3 -3.93 -4.67 7.08
N GLY A 4 -3.46 -5.90 7.30
CA GLY A 4 -2.59 -6.62 6.37
C GLY A 4 -3.29 -6.93 5.05
N ALA A 5 -4.51 -7.49 5.11
CA ALA A 5 -5.29 -7.77 3.90
C ALA A 5 -5.64 -6.48 3.12
N PHE A 6 -6.06 -5.43 3.83
CA PHE A 6 -6.33 -4.13 3.21
C PHE A 6 -5.08 -3.56 2.51
N ALA A 7 -3.93 -3.53 3.20
CA ALA A 7 -2.68 -3.06 2.63
C ALA A 7 -2.31 -3.87 1.38
N GLY A 8 -2.31 -5.20 1.47
CA GLY A 8 -2.02 -6.08 0.33
C GLY A 8 -2.94 -5.85 -0.86
N LEU A 9 -4.25 -5.71 -0.64
CA LEU A 9 -5.24 -5.50 -1.71
C LEU A 9 -5.07 -4.19 -2.45
N ILE A 10 -4.81 -3.08 -1.75
CA ILE A 10 -4.55 -1.79 -2.41
C ILE A 10 -3.27 -1.85 -3.26
N HIS A 11 -2.24 -2.56 -2.80
CA HIS A 11 -1.00 -2.74 -3.56
C HIS A 11 -1.16 -3.73 -4.73
N LEU A 12 -2.06 -4.71 -4.60
CA LEU A 12 -2.47 -5.55 -5.72
C LEU A 12 -3.22 -4.73 -6.76
N ALA A 13 -4.14 -3.86 -6.34
CA ALA A 13 -4.86 -2.95 -7.25
C ALA A 13 -3.88 -2.01 -7.98
N TRP A 14 -2.89 -1.46 -7.28
CA TRP A 14 -1.80 -0.72 -7.91
C TRP A 14 -1.07 -1.56 -8.98
N SER A 15 -0.73 -2.80 -8.66
CA SER A 15 -0.07 -3.71 -9.61
C SER A 15 -0.91 -3.98 -10.86
N VAL A 16 -2.24 -4.11 -10.71
CA VAL A 16 -3.19 -4.22 -11.84
C VAL A 16 -3.17 -2.95 -12.70
N LEU A 17 -3.15 -1.77 -12.08
CA LEU A 17 -3.06 -0.51 -12.83
C LEU A 17 -1.75 -0.40 -13.63
N VAL A 18 -0.63 -0.90 -13.08
CA VAL A 18 0.65 -0.96 -13.81
C VAL A 18 0.54 -1.90 -15.01
N ALA A 19 -0.04 -3.08 -14.83
CA ALA A 19 -0.26 -4.04 -15.92
C ALA A 19 -1.16 -3.49 -17.04
N LEU A 20 -2.14 -2.64 -16.69
CA LEU A 20 -3.04 -1.99 -17.64
C LEU A 20 -2.48 -0.68 -18.23
N GLY A 21 -1.29 -0.22 -17.80
CA GLY A 21 -0.71 1.05 -18.24
C GLY A 21 -1.40 2.31 -17.69
N LEU A 22 -2.27 2.16 -16.68
CA LEU A 22 -3.05 3.26 -16.07
C LEU A 22 -2.37 3.89 -14.84
N ALA A 23 -1.33 3.22 -14.31
CA ALA A 23 -0.67 3.64 -13.06
C ALA A 23 -0.09 5.06 -13.11
N GLN A 24 0.49 5.47 -14.24
CA GLN A 24 1.13 6.78 -14.35
C GLN A 24 0.13 7.92 -14.16
N GLY A 25 -1.07 7.83 -14.75
CA GLY A 25 -2.10 8.85 -14.63
C GLY A 25 -2.54 9.04 -13.19
N LEU A 26 -2.77 7.93 -12.49
CA LEU A 26 -3.11 7.96 -11.06
C LEU A 26 -1.97 8.54 -10.22
N ALA A 27 -0.71 8.16 -10.48
CA ALA A 27 0.44 8.69 -9.76
C ALA A 27 0.57 10.21 -9.94
N THR A 28 0.44 10.70 -11.17
CA THR A 28 0.48 12.13 -11.47
C THR A 28 -0.63 12.89 -10.75
N PHE A 29 -1.85 12.34 -10.73
CA PHE A 29 -2.96 12.93 -9.96
C PHE A 29 -2.69 12.93 -8.45
N ILE A 30 -2.21 11.82 -7.89
CA ILE A 30 -1.90 11.73 -6.45
C ILE A 30 -0.83 12.76 -6.07
N TYR A 31 0.24 12.91 -6.86
CA TYR A 31 1.29 13.90 -6.58
C TYR A 31 0.74 15.34 -6.63
N SER A 32 -0.15 15.65 -7.58
CA SER A 32 -0.71 17.00 -7.70
C SER A 32 -1.57 17.39 -6.49
N ILE A 33 -2.39 16.46 -5.98
CA ILE A 33 -3.24 16.71 -4.79
C ILE A 33 -2.44 16.74 -3.48
N HIS A 34 -1.18 16.30 -3.49
CA HIS A 34 -0.25 16.40 -2.35
C HIS A 34 0.61 17.68 -2.39
N PHE A 35 0.29 18.64 -3.27
CA PHE A 35 1.06 19.88 -3.43
C PHE A 35 2.54 19.64 -3.75
N LEU A 36 2.88 18.48 -4.33
CA LEU A 36 4.25 18.19 -4.74
C LEU A 36 4.52 18.85 -6.09
N SER A 37 5.55 19.69 -6.15
CA SER A 37 6.01 20.28 -7.41
C SER A 37 6.93 19.32 -8.14
N GLY A 38 6.58 18.97 -9.38
CA GLY A 38 7.33 18.04 -10.23
C GLY A 38 6.45 16.95 -10.85
N MET A 39 6.96 16.30 -11.89
CA MET A 39 6.31 15.12 -12.46
C MET A 39 6.49 13.93 -11.52
N ALA A 40 5.42 13.15 -11.31
CA ALA A 40 5.52 11.89 -10.59
C ALA A 40 6.59 11.00 -11.26
N PRO A 41 7.40 10.26 -10.48
CA PRO A 41 8.33 9.28 -11.04
C PRO A 41 7.63 8.39 -12.06
N LYS A 42 8.35 8.07 -13.14
CA LYS A 42 7.81 7.24 -14.21
C LYS A 42 7.48 5.84 -13.66
N ALA A 43 6.27 5.36 -13.89
CA ALA A 43 5.90 3.98 -13.68
C ALA A 43 6.57 3.10 -14.74
N ASP A 44 7.40 2.16 -14.27
CA ASP A 44 8.03 1.17 -15.14
C ASP A 44 7.04 0.11 -15.63
N ALA A 45 7.49 -0.70 -16.60
CA ALA A 45 6.72 -1.82 -17.10
C ALA A 45 6.38 -2.82 -15.98
N PHE A 46 5.24 -3.49 -16.11
CA PHE A 46 4.80 -4.49 -15.15
C PHE A 46 5.81 -5.64 -15.02
N SER A 47 6.15 -5.98 -13.79
CA SER A 47 6.99 -7.13 -13.43
C SER A 47 6.22 -8.02 -12.45
N PRO A 48 5.91 -9.28 -12.81
CA PRO A 48 5.21 -10.21 -11.91
C PRO A 48 5.94 -10.43 -10.58
N GLY A 49 7.28 -10.46 -10.63
CA GLY A 49 8.11 -10.62 -9.43
C GLY A 49 7.98 -9.44 -8.47
N ASN A 50 8.06 -8.21 -8.99
CA ASN A 50 7.88 -7.01 -8.18
C ASN A 50 6.45 -6.88 -7.64
N ALA A 51 5.45 -7.24 -8.45
CA ALA A 51 4.04 -7.23 -8.02
C ALA A 51 3.79 -8.20 -6.86
N ALA A 52 4.29 -9.44 -6.97
CA ALA A 52 4.17 -10.44 -5.90
C ALA A 52 4.90 -9.97 -4.63
N LEU A 53 6.12 -9.47 -4.76
CA LEU A 53 6.90 -8.93 -3.65
C LEU A 53 6.17 -7.77 -2.95
N LEU A 54 5.62 -6.83 -3.74
CA LEU A 54 4.89 -5.68 -3.23
C LEU A 54 3.70 -6.10 -2.37
N VAL A 55 2.90 -7.06 -2.84
CA VAL A 55 1.72 -7.56 -2.11
C VAL A 55 2.13 -8.29 -0.83
N VAL A 56 3.16 -9.15 -0.89
CA VAL A 56 3.63 -9.89 0.29
C VAL A 56 4.17 -8.93 1.35
N VAL A 57 5.04 -8.01 0.96
CA VAL A 57 5.67 -7.06 1.89
C VAL A 57 4.62 -6.14 2.52
N SER A 58 3.75 -5.53 1.71
CA SER A 58 2.70 -4.64 2.23
C SER A 58 1.72 -5.36 3.15
N SER A 59 1.35 -6.61 2.84
CA SER A 59 0.49 -7.43 3.70
C SER A 59 1.17 -7.73 5.04
N ALA A 60 2.45 -8.10 5.03
CA ALA A 60 3.22 -8.40 6.23
C ALA A 60 3.37 -7.17 7.13
N VAL A 61 3.71 -6.01 6.53
CA VAL A 61 3.83 -4.74 7.27
C VAL A 61 2.49 -4.30 7.84
N GLY A 62 1.41 -4.35 7.04
CA GLY A 62 0.06 -4.02 7.51
C GLY A 62 -0.43 -4.95 8.63
N TYR A 63 -0.08 -6.24 8.57
CA TYR A 63 -0.36 -7.17 9.65
C TYR A 63 0.40 -6.79 10.93
N ALA A 64 1.71 -6.53 10.84
CA ALA A 64 2.53 -6.14 11.97
C ALA A 64 2.03 -4.84 12.63
N ALA A 65 1.71 -3.82 11.83
CA ALA A 65 1.14 -2.58 12.33
C ALA A 65 -0.20 -2.81 13.04
N GLY A 66 -1.09 -3.62 12.45
CA GLY A 66 -2.37 -3.96 13.07
C GLY A 66 -2.22 -4.73 14.38
N TRP A 67 -1.23 -5.62 14.47
CA TRP A 67 -0.90 -6.34 15.69
C TRP A 67 -0.37 -5.43 16.79
N VAL A 68 0.51 -4.47 16.45
CA VAL A 68 1.01 -3.46 17.40
C VAL A 68 -0.14 -2.62 17.95
N ILE A 69 -1.02 -2.11 17.07
CA ILE A 69 -2.19 -1.33 17.46
C ILE A 69 -3.10 -2.14 18.39
N ALA A 70 -3.44 -3.38 18.02
CA ALA A 70 -4.28 -4.24 18.83
C ALA A 70 -3.66 -4.53 20.21
N THR A 71 -2.34 -4.75 20.26
CA THR A 71 -1.62 -5.01 21.51
C THR A 71 -1.66 -3.80 22.44
N ILE A 72 -1.42 -2.59 21.91
CA ILE A 72 -1.51 -1.36 22.68
C ILE A 72 -2.95 -1.15 23.17
N TRP A 73 -3.93 -1.27 22.27
CA TRP A 73 -5.34 -1.10 22.60
C TRP A 73 -5.81 -2.04 23.69
N ASN A 74 -5.51 -3.34 23.59
CA ASN A 74 -5.93 -4.30 24.61
C ASN A 74 -5.27 -3.98 25.96
N LYS A 75 -3.98 -3.63 25.96
CA LYS A 75 -3.29 -3.24 27.19
C LYS A 75 -3.85 -1.99 27.86
N THR A 76 -4.34 -1.02 27.09
CA THR A 76 -4.89 0.24 27.66
C THR A 76 -6.38 0.17 27.91
N ALA A 77 -7.13 -0.59 27.12
CA ALA A 77 -8.56 -0.80 27.30
C ALA A 77 -8.85 -1.72 28.49
N ASP A 78 -8.00 -2.73 28.72
CA ASP A 78 -8.10 -3.66 29.86
C ASP A 78 -7.41 -3.10 31.13
N ALA A 79 -6.77 -1.93 31.06
CA ALA A 79 -6.21 -1.24 32.23
C ALA A 79 -7.26 -0.46 33.05
N LYS A 80 -8.55 -0.79 32.89
CA LYS A 80 -9.66 -0.30 33.72
C LYS A 80 -9.91 -1.23 34.90
#